data_AF-A0A843GS92-F1
#
_entry.id   AF-A0A843GS92-F1
#
_cell.length_a   1.000
_cell.length_b   1.000
_cell.length_c   1.000
_cell.angle_alpha   90.00
_cell.angle_beta   90.00
_cell.angle_gamma   90.00
#
_symmetry.space_group_name_H-M   'P 1'
#
loop_
_entity.id
_entity.type
_entity.pdbx_description
1 polymer ?
#
loop_
_entity_poly.entity_id
_entity_poly.type
_entity_poly.pdbx_seq_one_letter_code
_entity_poly.pdbx_strand_id
1 'polypeptide(L)'
;MTTYYQKQNNEIIKSTPFEKVAKHWGSYETTEENIVYGYDGKLYLESECPEPPAPTREEQRQKRADAYTREKDPITCQITSLRDEEQTPEIIAEINELLQKRAEVVADIQERYPYPVEE
;
A
#
# COMPACT_ATOMS: atom_id res chain seq x y z
N MET A 1 -20.86 -14.18 -12.34
CA MET A 1 -20.17 -14.87 -13.46
C MET A 1 -19.75 -16.22 -12.91
N THR A 2 -20.11 -17.35 -13.53
CA THR A 2 -19.82 -18.65 -12.93
C THR A 2 -18.34 -19.00 -13.07
N THR A 3 -17.68 -19.19 -11.93
CA THR A 3 -16.28 -19.63 -11.84
C THR A 3 -16.25 -21.10 -11.43
N TYR A 4 -15.41 -21.86 -12.13
CA TYR A 4 -15.16 -23.28 -11.85
C TYR A 4 -13.83 -23.41 -11.13
N TYR A 5 -13.74 -24.25 -10.11
CA TYR A 5 -12.51 -24.40 -9.34
C TYR A 5 -12.32 -25.81 -8.81
N GLN A 6 -11.07 -26.18 -8.54
CA GLN A 6 -10.72 -27.47 -7.94
C GLN A 6 -10.18 -27.25 -6.53
N LYS A 7 -10.70 -28.04 -5.57
CA LYS A 7 -10.20 -28.09 -4.20
C LYS A 7 -9.33 -29.33 -3.97
N GLN A 8 -8.31 -29.19 -3.14
CA GLN A 8 -7.53 -30.29 -2.59
C GLN A 8 -7.25 -29.98 -1.12
N ASN A 9 -7.50 -30.94 -0.22
CA ASN A 9 -7.35 -30.73 1.24
C ASN A 9 -8.08 -29.48 1.77
N ASN A 10 -9.26 -29.19 1.23
CA ASN A 10 -10.08 -28.01 1.54
C ASN A 10 -9.51 -26.64 1.06
N GLU A 11 -8.45 -26.63 0.26
CA GLU A 11 -7.88 -25.41 -0.34
C GLU A 11 -8.16 -25.35 -1.84
N ILE A 12 -8.46 -24.16 -2.37
CA ILE A 12 -8.61 -23.97 -3.81
C ILE A 12 -7.23 -23.97 -4.45
N ILE A 13 -6.98 -24.88 -5.39
CA ILE A 13 -5.66 -25.02 -6.04
C ILE A 13 -5.61 -24.37 -7.43
N LYS A 14 -6.75 -24.20 -8.09
CA LYS A 14 -6.88 -23.50 -9.38
C LYS A 14 -8.33 -23.18 -9.67
N SER A 15 -8.54 -22.12 -10.45
CA SER A 15 -9.86 -21.67 -10.91
C SER A 15 -9.84 -21.29 -12.39
N THR A 16 -11.00 -21.32 -13.03
CA THR A 16 -11.19 -20.92 -14.43
C THR A 16 -12.63 -20.48 -14.66
N PRO A 17 -12.88 -19.45 -15.49
CA PRO A 17 -14.24 -19.10 -15.89
C PRO A 17 -14.78 -20.02 -17.01
N PHE A 18 -13.98 -20.96 -17.51
CA PHE A 18 -14.33 -21.79 -18.66
C PHE A 18 -14.65 -23.23 -18.26
N GLU A 19 -15.91 -23.63 -18.35
CA GLU A 19 -16.38 -25.00 -18.04
C GLU A 19 -15.58 -26.08 -18.78
N LYS A 20 -15.23 -25.84 -20.06
CA LYS A 20 -14.44 -26.77 -20.86
C LYS A 20 -13.10 -27.08 -20.22
N VAL A 21 -12.44 -26.10 -19.61
CA VAL A 21 -11.15 -26.29 -18.94
C VAL A 21 -11.36 -27.08 -17.64
N ALA A 22 -12.39 -26.74 -16.87
CA ALA A 22 -12.72 -27.43 -15.61
C ALA A 22 -13.03 -28.92 -15.81
N LYS A 23 -13.71 -29.29 -16.91
CA LYS A 23 -13.97 -30.69 -17.26
C LYS A 23 -12.70 -31.53 -17.42
N HIS A 24 -11.57 -30.95 -17.83
CA HIS A 24 -10.30 -31.67 -17.94
C HIS A 24 -9.67 -31.98 -16.57
N TRP A 25 -10.12 -31.34 -15.49
CA TRP A 25 -9.60 -31.58 -14.14
C TRP A 25 -10.25 -32.80 -13.45
N GLY A 26 -11.32 -33.36 -14.03
CA GLY A 26 -12.07 -34.48 -13.47
C GLY A 26 -13.05 -34.06 -12.38
N SER A 27 -12.56 -33.56 -11.25
CA SER A 27 -13.37 -33.02 -10.14
C SER A 27 -13.25 -31.50 -10.04
N TYR A 28 -14.40 -30.81 -9.99
CA TYR A 28 -14.48 -29.37 -9.82
C TYR A 28 -15.79 -28.98 -9.14
N GLU A 29 -15.77 -27.82 -8.51
CA GLU A 29 -16.92 -27.13 -7.94
C GLU A 29 -17.20 -25.85 -8.73
N THR A 30 -18.38 -25.28 -8.55
CA THR A 30 -18.79 -24.03 -9.19
C THR A 30 -19.22 -23.03 -8.16
N THR A 31 -18.89 -21.76 -8.38
CA THR A 31 -19.38 -20.63 -7.58
C THR A 31 -19.77 -19.49 -8.51
N GLU A 32 -20.64 -18.60 -8.05
CA GLU A 32 -20.91 -17.33 -8.72
C GLU A 32 -20.00 -16.20 -8.25
N GLU A 33 -19.23 -16.47 -7.19
CA GLU A 33 -18.29 -15.56 -6.57
C GLU A 33 -16.94 -15.54 -7.30
N ASN A 34 -16.18 -14.46 -7.10
CA ASN A 34 -14.82 -14.39 -7.61
C ASN A 34 -13.88 -15.22 -6.74
N ILE A 35 -12.86 -15.79 -7.39
CA ILE A 35 -11.75 -16.45 -6.70
C ILE A 35 -10.55 -15.54 -6.81
N VAL A 36 -10.00 -15.16 -5.66
CA VAL A 36 -8.93 -14.17 -5.52
C VAL A 36 -7.71 -14.79 -4.82
N TYR A 37 -6.54 -14.19 -5.03
CA TYR A 37 -5.35 -14.55 -4.27
C TYR A 37 -5.34 -13.79 -2.94
N GLY A 38 -5.21 -14.52 -1.84
CA GLY A 38 -4.97 -13.96 -0.51
C GLY A 38 -3.53 -13.46 -0.36
N TYR A 39 -3.26 -12.74 0.75
CA TYR A 39 -1.93 -12.23 1.07
C TYR A 39 -0.88 -13.34 1.28
N ASP A 40 -1.33 -14.55 1.59
CA ASP A 40 -0.53 -15.76 1.75
C ASP A 40 -0.26 -16.50 0.42
N GLY A 41 -0.75 -15.95 -0.71
CA GLY A 41 -0.59 -16.52 -2.04
C GLY A 41 -1.53 -17.69 -2.36
N LYS A 42 -2.49 -18.01 -1.48
CA LYS A 42 -3.49 -19.05 -1.72
C LYS A 42 -4.74 -18.48 -2.38
N LEU A 43 -5.52 -19.34 -3.05
CA LEU A 43 -6.78 -18.96 -3.67
C LEU A 43 -7.92 -19.11 -2.66
N TYR A 44 -8.75 -18.08 -2.57
CA TYR A 44 -9.95 -18.05 -1.74
C TYR A 44 -11.16 -17.61 -2.56
N LEU A 45 -12.34 -17.96 -2.09
CA LEU A 45 -13.54 -17.20 -2.44
C LEU A 45 -13.39 -15.77 -1.90
N GLU A 46 -13.88 -14.78 -2.65
CA GLU A 46 -13.75 -13.36 -2.28
C GLU A 46 -14.21 -13.06 -0.84
N SER A 47 -15.30 -13.69 -0.39
CA SER A 47 -15.86 -13.58 0.97
C SER A 47 -15.10 -14.36 2.05
N GLU A 48 -14.29 -15.35 1.66
CA GLU A 48 -13.50 -16.17 2.58
C GLU A 48 -12.02 -15.74 2.59
N CYS A 49 -11.65 -14.76 1.76
CA CYS A 49 -10.28 -14.28 1.66
C CYS A 49 -9.89 -13.59 2.99
N PRO A 50 -8.84 -14.07 3.67
CA PRO A 50 -8.44 -13.48 4.94
C PRO A 50 -7.93 -12.06 4.73
N GLU A 51 -8.26 -11.16 5.65
CA GLU A 51 -7.73 -9.80 5.64
C GLU A 51 -6.20 -9.82 5.80
N PRO A 52 -5.47 -8.98 5.05
CA PRO A 52 -4.03 -8.88 5.23
C PRO A 52 -3.72 -8.43 6.66
N PRO A 53 -2.63 -8.93 7.26
CA PRO A 53 -2.21 -8.48 8.57
C PRO A 53 -1.96 -6.97 8.56
N ALA A 54 -2.18 -6.32 9.71
CA ALA A 54 -1.82 -4.92 9.88
C ALA A 54 -0.32 -4.74 9.53
N PRO A 55 0.06 -3.65 8.85
CA PRO A 55 1.44 -3.42 8.47
C PRO A 55 2.30 -3.30 9.72
N THR A 56 3.47 -3.91 9.67
CA THR A 56 4.43 -3.87 10.78
C THR A 56 4.98 -2.45 10.98
N ARG A 57 5.47 -2.18 12.19
CA ARG A 57 6.15 -0.91 12.50
C ARG A 57 7.33 -0.66 11.56
N GLU A 58 8.05 -1.70 11.18
CA GLU A 58 9.20 -1.62 10.28
C GLU A 58 8.80 -1.26 8.85
N GLU A 59 7.74 -1.87 8.32
CA GLU A 59 7.20 -1.53 6.99
C GLU A 59 6.71 -0.09 6.94
N GLN A 60 6.00 0.37 7.98
CA GLN A 60 5.57 1.77 8.05
C GLN A 60 6.74 2.72 8.20
N ARG A 61 7.79 2.33 8.93
CA ARG A 61 9.02 3.11 9.06
C ARG A 61 9.69 3.29 7.69
N GLN A 62 9.79 2.21 6.92
CA GLN A 62 10.37 2.25 5.58
C GLN A 62 9.54 3.13 4.65
N LYS A 63 8.21 2.95 4.61
CA LYS A 63 7.31 3.78 3.81
C LYS A 63 7.41 5.27 4.14
N ARG A 64 7.47 5.62 5.44
CA ARG A 64 7.70 7.00 5.88
C ARG A 64 9.06 7.53 5.44
N ALA A 65 10.13 6.74 5.57
CA ALA A 65 11.48 7.16 5.17
C ALA A 65 11.55 7.44 3.66
N ASP A 66 10.96 6.57 2.84
CA ASP A 66 10.90 6.74 1.39
C ASP A 66 10.08 8.00 1.02
N ALA A 67 8.93 8.19 1.67
CA ALA A 67 8.10 9.38 1.45
C ALA A 67 8.81 10.67 1.88
N TYR A 68 9.51 10.68 3.02
CA TYR A 68 10.30 11.84 3.44
C TYR A 68 11.39 12.18 2.44
N THR A 69 12.11 11.18 1.94
CA THR A 69 13.16 11.35 0.94
C THR A 69 12.62 11.96 -0.35
N ARG A 70 11.44 11.52 -0.79
CA ARG A 70 10.83 11.98 -2.04
C ARG A 70 10.15 13.34 -1.92
N GLU A 71 9.51 13.63 -0.80
CA GLU A 71 8.55 14.75 -0.69
C GLU A 71 9.03 15.85 0.26
N LYS A 72 9.62 15.50 1.41
CA LYS A 72 10.04 16.48 2.44
C LYS A 72 11.48 16.95 2.26
N ASP A 73 12.38 16.08 1.80
CA ASP A 73 13.79 16.42 1.63
C ASP A 73 14.06 17.44 0.51
N PRO A 74 13.37 17.43 -0.65
CA PRO A 74 13.52 18.50 -1.64
C PRO A 74 13.22 19.89 -1.08
N ILE A 75 12.18 20.01 -0.23
CA ILE A 75 11.84 21.25 0.46
C ILE A 75 12.93 21.64 1.45
N THR A 76 13.48 20.66 2.18
CA THR A 76 14.59 20.88 3.11
C THR A 76 15.85 21.37 2.41
N CYS A 77 16.16 20.83 1.23
CA CYS A 77 17.25 21.31 0.39
C CYS A 77 17.02 22.74 -0.08
N GLN A 78 15.81 23.06 -0.57
CA GLN A 78 15.47 24.42 -1.02
C GLN A 78 15.60 25.44 0.12
N ILE A 79 15.10 25.12 1.32
CA ILE A 79 15.27 25.97 2.51
C ILE A 79 16.76 26.19 2.82
N THR A 80 17.57 25.13 2.75
CA THR A 80 19.01 25.23 3.02
C THR A 80 19.69 26.14 2.01
N SER A 81 19.40 25.97 0.72
CA SER A 81 19.95 26.84 -0.33
C SER A 81 19.58 28.31 -0.14
N LEU A 82 18.32 28.62 0.18
CA LEU A 82 17.88 30.00 0.44
C LEU A 82 18.51 30.62 1.68
N ARG A 83 18.90 29.80 2.67
CA ARG A 83 19.60 30.28 3.87
C ARG A 83 21.05 30.67 3.62
N ASP A 84 21.66 30.10 2.58
CA ASP A 84 23.03 30.44 2.19
C ASP A 84 23.08 31.76 1.40
N GLU A 85 21.93 32.28 0.94
CA GLU A 85 21.80 33.56 0.24
C GLU A 85 21.74 34.76 1.21
N GLU A 86 21.89 35.97 0.67
CA GLU A 86 21.73 37.21 1.44
C GLU A 86 20.30 37.31 1.99
N GLN A 87 20.14 37.43 3.30
CA GLN A 87 18.82 37.36 3.95
C GLN A 87 18.03 38.67 3.76
N THR A 88 17.37 38.80 2.61
CA THR A 88 16.40 39.87 2.35
C THR A 88 15.03 39.52 2.93
N PRO A 89 14.14 40.51 3.16
CA PRO A 89 12.78 40.26 3.64
C PRO A 89 12.00 39.26 2.78
N GLU A 90 12.21 39.26 1.47
CA GLU A 90 11.58 38.36 0.51
C GLU A 90 12.04 36.91 0.70
N ILE A 91 13.36 36.69 0.83
CA ILE A 91 13.92 35.36 1.08
C ILE A 91 13.46 34.81 2.43
N ILE A 92 13.41 35.66 3.46
CA ILE A 92 12.90 35.27 4.78
C ILE A 92 11.42 34.86 4.69
N ALA A 93 10.61 35.59 3.92
CA ALA A 93 9.20 35.25 3.71
C ALA A 93 9.07 33.89 2.99
N GLU A 94 9.83 33.67 1.91
CA GLU A 94 9.83 32.40 1.17
C GLU A 94 10.26 31.22 2.05
N ILE A 95 11.32 31.37 2.86
CA ILE A 95 11.74 30.35 3.81
C ILE A 95 10.61 29.99 4.79
N ASN A 96 9.86 30.98 5.28
CA ASN A 96 8.75 30.74 6.19
C ASN A 96 7.59 29.98 5.53
N GLU A 97 7.26 30.31 4.28
CA GLU A 97 6.27 29.56 3.49
C GLU A 97 6.72 28.11 3.27
N LEU A 98 7.98 27.89 2.90
CA LEU A 98 8.53 26.54 2.73
C LEU A 98 8.57 25.74 4.03
N LEU A 99 8.80 26.39 5.18
CA LEU A 99 8.73 25.74 6.48
C LEU A 99 7.31 25.27 6.82
N GLN A 100 6.28 26.08 6.52
CA GLN A 100 4.87 25.70 6.67
C GLN A 100 4.54 24.52 5.76
N LYS A 101 4.87 24.62 4.47
CA LYS A 101 4.66 23.54 3.50
C LYS A 101 5.35 22.25 3.91
N ARG A 102 6.59 22.33 4.42
CA ARG A 102 7.31 21.16 4.94
C ARG A 102 6.57 20.52 6.11
N ALA A 103 6.01 21.32 7.02
CA ALA A 103 5.24 20.81 8.16
C ALA A 103 3.96 20.10 7.71
N GLU A 104 3.24 20.66 6.74
CA GLU A 104 2.05 20.04 6.14
C GLU A 104 2.39 18.69 5.48
N VAL A 105 3.46 18.65 4.68
CA VAL A 105 3.93 17.40 4.05
C VAL A 105 4.29 16.35 5.11
N VAL A 106 4.94 16.76 6.21
CA VAL A 106 5.25 15.83 7.30
C VAL A 106 3.99 15.29 7.96
N ALA A 107 2.99 16.13 8.23
CA ALA A 107 1.73 15.70 8.81
C ALA A 107 1.00 14.69 7.92
N ASP A 108 0.90 15.00 6.61
CA ASP A 108 0.27 14.11 5.63
C ASP A 108 1.01 12.78 5.47
N ILE A 109 2.35 12.76 5.47
CA ILE A 109 3.13 11.50 5.46
C ILE A 109 2.84 10.68 6.72
N GLN A 110 2.71 11.32 7.88
CA GLN A 110 2.43 10.64 9.13
C GLN A 110 1.02 10.05 9.16
N GLU A 111 0.04 10.75 8.58
CA GLU A 111 -1.34 10.29 8.43
C GLU A 111 -1.46 9.14 7.42
N ARG A 112 -0.76 9.21 6.28
CA ARG A 112 -0.76 8.14 5.25
C ARG A 112 -0.09 6.84 5.72
N TYR A 113 0.92 6.94 6.58
CA TYR A 113 1.70 5.79 7.05
C TYR A 113 1.76 5.74 8.57
N PRO A 114 0.64 5.56 9.28
CA PRO A 114 0.62 5.57 10.74
C PRO A 114 1.43 4.39 11.28
N TYR A 115 2.17 4.59 12.37
CA TYR A 115 2.73 3.45 13.09
C TYR A 115 1.62 2.65 13.75
N PRO A 116 1.70 1.31 13.74
CA PRO A 116 0.77 0.50 14.51
C PRO A 116 0.88 0.84 16.00
N VAL A 117 -0.25 0.85 16.69
CA VAL A 117 -0.28 1.00 18.15
C VAL A 117 0.28 -0.30 18.73
N GLU A 118 1.36 -0.20 19.51
CA GLU A 118 1.88 -1.36 20.24
C GLU A 118 0.86 -1.68 21.36
N GLU A 119 0.20 -2.84 21.28
CA GLU A 119 -0.65 -3.40 22.34
C GLU A 119 0.18 -3.91 23.53
#